data_AF-A0A2A6C3B2-F1
#
_entry.id   AF-A0A2A6C3B2-F1
#
_cell.length_a   1.000
_cell.length_b   1.000
_cell.length_c   1.000
_cell.angle_alpha   90.00
_cell.angle_beta   90.00
_cell.angle_gamma   90.00
#
_symmetry.space_group_name_H-M   'P 1'
#
loop_
_entity.id
_entity.type
_entity.pdbx_description
1 polymer ?
#
loop_
_entity_poly.entity_id
_entity_poly.type
_entity_poly.pdbx_seq_one_letter_code
_entity_poly.pdbx_strand_id
1 'polypeptide(L)'
;MRGFLSQSCYKIMMYLGIVDCGMIYCNSGMVDIATKSIEGSVYCQNPKMNFVYMICYFLYFSSSFTCFILGLNRFAELFSIHWLMASFKGKRAWLVLILPTIYGSYAAFCSPLPSFDTNLHVFMFDPMIGSNFEYANVFHSWNNLFFPTTTMLMYGFMAYKIRGA
;
A
#
# COMPACT_ATOMS: atom_id res chain seq x y z
N MET A 1 -13.61 -22.75 13.22
CA MET A 1 -13.27 -21.61 12.33
C MET A 1 -13.99 -20.29 12.67
N ARG A 2 -15.24 -20.26 13.13
CA ARG A 2 -15.97 -19.00 13.45
C ARG A 2 -15.37 -18.15 14.59
N GLY A 3 -14.57 -18.73 15.49
CA GLY A 3 -13.90 -17.98 16.57
C GLY A 3 -12.74 -17.08 16.10
N PHE A 4 -11.95 -17.51 15.11
CA PHE A 4 -10.80 -16.76 14.60
C PHE A 4 -11.21 -15.53 13.76
N LEU A 5 -12.32 -15.63 13.02
CA LEU A 5 -12.92 -14.53 12.24
C LEU A 5 -13.49 -13.39 13.10
N SER A 6 -13.65 -13.61 14.41
CA SER A 6 -14.17 -12.60 15.35
C SER A 6 -13.11 -11.56 15.72
N GLN A 7 -11.83 -11.94 15.68
CA GLN A 7 -10.73 -11.05 16.05
C GLN A 7 -10.52 -9.98 14.98
N SER A 8 -10.37 -8.73 15.42
CA SER A 8 -10.19 -7.56 14.55
C SER A 8 -8.95 -7.68 13.65
N CYS A 9 -7.90 -8.34 14.15
CA CYS A 9 -6.68 -8.64 13.42
C CYS A 9 -6.94 -9.44 12.13
N TYR A 10 -7.79 -10.48 12.20
CA TYR A 10 -8.10 -11.32 11.06
C TYR A 10 -8.82 -10.56 9.94
N LYS A 11 -9.73 -9.65 10.31
CA LYS A 11 -10.44 -8.80 9.32
C LYS A 11 -9.48 -7.90 8.56
N ILE A 12 -8.49 -7.33 9.26
CA ILE A 12 -7.46 -6.49 8.65
C ILE A 12 -6.56 -7.33 7.74
N MET A 13 -6.13 -8.52 8.18
CA MET A 13 -5.33 -9.43 7.37
C MET A 13 -6.07 -9.89 6.10
N MET A 14 -7.37 -10.19 6.19
CA MET A 14 -8.17 -10.60 5.04
C MET A 14 -8.30 -9.46 4.02
N TYR A 15 -8.54 -8.23 4.48
CA TYR A 15 -8.56 -7.06 3.61
C TYR A 15 -7.21 -6.82 2.95
N LEU A 16 -6.11 -6.86 3.72
CA LEU A 16 -4.75 -6.73 3.19
C LEU A 16 -4.47 -7.76 2.09
N GLY A 17 -4.82 -9.04 2.34
CA GLY A 17 -4.62 -10.10 1.34
C GLY A 17 -5.41 -9.87 0.06
N ILE A 18 -6.64 -9.33 0.13
CA ILE A 18 -7.42 -8.99 -1.07
C ILE A 18 -6.73 -7.86 -1.85
N VAL A 19 -6.25 -6.83 -1.17
CA VAL A 19 -5.55 -5.69 -1.79
C VAL A 19 -4.23 -6.16 -2.43
N ASP A 20 -3.45 -6.99 -1.75
CA ASP A 20 -2.18 -7.51 -2.27
C ASP A 20 -2.37 -8.43 -3.48
N CYS A 21 -3.37 -9.33 -3.44
CA CYS A 21 -3.73 -10.14 -4.60
C CYS A 21 -4.13 -9.26 -5.80
N GLY A 22 -4.90 -8.20 -5.56
CA GLY A 22 -5.24 -7.21 -6.58
C GLY A 22 -3.99 -6.50 -7.13
N MET A 23 -3.06 -6.12 -6.26
CA MET A 23 -1.83 -5.45 -6.65
C MET A 23 -0.95 -6.36 -7.54
N ILE A 24 -0.82 -7.65 -7.20
CA ILE A 24 -0.10 -8.63 -8.01
C ILE A 24 -0.78 -8.79 -9.37
N TYR A 25 -2.11 -8.92 -9.39
CA TYR A 25 -2.87 -9.05 -10.62
C TYR A 25 -2.66 -7.83 -11.55
N CYS A 26 -2.68 -6.62 -11.01
CA CYS A 26 -2.49 -5.42 -11.81
C CYS A 26 -1.04 -5.24 -12.27
N ASN A 27 -0.04 -5.46 -11.40
CA ASN A 27 1.38 -5.33 -11.78
C ASN A 27 1.85 -6.44 -12.73
N SER A 28 1.72 -7.70 -12.33
CA SER A 28 2.23 -8.84 -13.12
C SER A 28 1.31 -9.21 -14.27
N GLY A 29 -0.01 -9.09 -14.06
CA GLY A 29 -1.00 -9.49 -15.07
C GLY A 29 -1.29 -8.41 -16.10
N MET A 30 -1.42 -7.14 -15.71
CA MET A 30 -1.84 -6.10 -16.66
C MET A 30 -0.67 -5.28 -17.16
N VAL A 31 0.26 -4.86 -16.30
CA VAL A 31 1.38 -4.03 -16.75
C VAL A 31 2.36 -4.84 -17.58
N ASP A 32 2.81 -6.01 -17.12
CA ASP A 32 3.81 -6.80 -17.87
C ASP A 32 3.26 -7.34 -19.20
N ILE A 33 1.99 -7.80 -19.22
CA ILE A 33 1.33 -8.29 -20.44
C ILE A 33 1.01 -7.15 -21.41
N ALA A 34 0.52 -5.99 -20.93
CA ALA A 34 0.11 -4.90 -21.81
C ALA A 34 1.20 -3.87 -22.12
N THR A 35 2.32 -3.86 -21.38
CA THR A 35 3.54 -3.15 -21.82
C THR A 35 4.34 -3.95 -22.81
N LYS A 36 4.08 -5.26 -22.97
CA LYS A 36 4.85 -6.17 -23.86
C LYS A 36 6.32 -5.79 -23.85
N SER A 37 7.12 -6.38 -22.98
CA SER A 37 8.59 -6.43 -23.10
C SER A 37 9.10 -6.95 -24.47
N ILE A 38 8.21 -7.24 -25.43
CA ILE A 38 8.47 -7.64 -26.82
C ILE A 38 8.37 -6.47 -27.82
N GLU A 39 7.63 -5.39 -27.52
CA GLU A 39 7.38 -4.26 -28.46
C GLU A 39 7.97 -2.90 -28.01
N GLY A 40 8.45 -2.77 -26.77
CA GLY A 40 9.10 -1.52 -26.30
C GLY A 40 8.16 -0.32 -26.26
N SER A 41 6.87 -0.54 -25.97
CA SER A 41 5.86 0.50 -26.01
C SER A 41 5.98 1.44 -24.80
N VAL A 42 6.39 2.68 -25.05
CA VAL A 42 6.45 3.77 -24.07
C VAL A 42 5.05 4.29 -23.68
N TYR A 43 4.96 5.01 -22.55
CA TYR A 43 3.75 5.60 -21.96
C TYR A 43 2.82 6.31 -22.98
N CYS A 44 3.37 6.88 -24.06
CA CYS A 44 2.65 7.63 -25.09
C CYS A 44 1.82 6.78 -26.08
N GLN A 45 2.05 5.47 -26.18
CA GLN A 45 1.45 4.64 -27.25
C GLN A 45 0.04 4.12 -26.91
N ASN A 46 -0.31 4.00 -25.63
CA ASN A 46 -1.63 3.50 -25.20
C ASN A 46 -2.15 4.27 -23.97
N PRO A 47 -2.90 5.37 -24.13
CA PRO A 47 -3.39 6.17 -23.00
C PRO A 47 -4.36 5.42 -22.08
N LYS A 48 -4.96 4.32 -22.56
CA LYS A 48 -5.81 3.42 -21.75
C LYS A 48 -5.03 2.72 -20.63
N MET A 49 -3.71 2.57 -20.78
CA MET A 49 -2.84 1.98 -19.76
C MET A 49 -2.69 2.87 -18.53
N ASN A 50 -2.90 4.18 -18.66
CA ASN A 50 -2.82 5.10 -17.53
C ASN A 50 -3.88 4.79 -16.45
N PHE A 51 -5.06 4.33 -16.86
CA PHE A 51 -6.10 3.93 -15.91
C PHE A 51 -5.69 2.67 -15.11
N VAL A 52 -4.97 1.75 -15.75
CA VAL A 52 -4.43 0.55 -15.08
C VAL A 52 -3.37 0.94 -14.07
N TYR A 53 -2.46 1.85 -14.42
CA TYR A 53 -1.44 2.37 -13.50
C TYR A 53 -2.07 3.08 -12.30
N MET A 54 -3.13 3.86 -12.50
CA MET A 54 -3.88 4.49 -11.42
C MET A 54 -4.46 3.47 -10.42
N ILE A 55 -4.99 2.34 -10.89
CA ILE A 55 -5.48 1.25 -10.03
C ILE A 55 -4.33 0.57 -9.28
N CYS A 56 -3.20 0.29 -9.95
CA CYS A 56 -2.02 -0.28 -9.31
C CYS A 56 -1.54 0.62 -8.17
N TYR A 57 -1.50 1.93 -8.43
CA TYR A 57 -1.05 2.94 -7.49
C TYR A 57 -1.99 3.05 -6.29
N PHE A 58 -3.31 3.04 -6.53
CA PHE A 58 -4.33 2.96 -5.48
C PHE A 58 -4.10 1.77 -4.53
N LEU A 59 -3.92 0.58 -5.10
CA LEU A 59 -3.74 -0.66 -4.33
C LEU A 59 -2.43 -0.64 -3.53
N TYR A 60 -1.35 -0.08 -4.07
CA TYR A 60 -0.06 0.05 -3.39
C TYR A 60 -0.15 0.90 -2.11
N PHE A 61 -0.74 2.10 -2.21
CA PHE A 61 -0.87 3.00 -1.07
C PHE A 61 -1.86 2.45 -0.03
N SER A 62 -2.95 1.83 -0.49
CA SER A 62 -3.92 1.17 0.40
C SER A 62 -3.27 0.01 1.17
N SER A 63 -2.46 -0.83 0.50
CA SER A 63 -1.73 -1.94 1.14
C SER A 63 -0.74 -1.43 2.20
N SER A 64 0.07 -0.42 1.86
CA SER A 64 1.05 0.18 2.77
C SER A 64 0.40 0.69 4.06
N PHE A 65 -0.71 1.42 3.94
CA PHE A 65 -1.44 1.95 5.10
C PHE A 65 -2.12 0.85 5.92
N THR A 66 -2.65 -0.18 5.24
CA THR A 66 -3.27 -1.34 5.91
C THR A 66 -2.24 -2.14 6.71
N CYS A 67 -1.03 -2.34 6.18
CA CYS A 67 0.08 -2.94 6.90
C CYS A 67 0.42 -2.17 8.19
N PHE A 68 0.42 -0.83 8.12
CA PHE A 68 0.64 0.02 9.29
C PHE A 68 -0.49 -0.13 10.33
N ILE A 69 -1.74 -0.13 9.91
CA ILE A 69 -2.91 -0.38 10.79
C ILE A 69 -2.80 -1.74 11.48
N LEU A 70 -2.35 -2.78 10.77
CA LEU A 70 -2.13 -4.10 11.35
C LEU A 70 -1.07 -4.08 12.46
N GLY A 71 0.04 -3.36 12.23
CA GLY A 71 1.08 -3.13 13.23
C GLY A 71 0.54 -2.40 14.46
N LEU A 72 -0.26 -1.35 14.26
CA LEU A 72 -0.95 -0.62 15.34
C LEU A 72 -1.88 -1.49 16.16
N ASN A 73 -2.66 -2.35 15.50
CA ASN A 73 -3.56 -3.26 16.20
C ASN A 73 -2.79 -4.20 17.14
N ARG A 74 -1.68 -4.79 16.66
CA ARG A 74 -0.81 -5.66 17.50
C ARG A 74 -0.14 -4.90 18.64
N PHE A 75 0.34 -3.68 18.35
CA PHE A 75 0.96 -2.85 19.36
C PHE A 75 -0.03 -2.52 20.49
N ALA A 76 -1.27 -2.12 20.17
CA ALA A 76 -2.26 -1.85 21.20
C ALA A 76 -2.67 -3.06 22.02
N GLU A 77 -2.70 -4.25 21.41
CA GLU A 77 -3.00 -5.50 22.12
C GLU A 77 -1.89 -5.83 23.13
N LEU A 78 -0.61 -5.67 22.78
CA LEU A 78 0.52 -5.93 23.69
C LEU A 78 0.65 -4.90 24.82
N PHE A 79 0.26 -3.65 24.56
CA PHE A 79 0.31 -2.57 25.55
C PHE A 79 -1.03 -2.35 26.28
N SER A 80 -2.05 -3.17 25.99
CA SER A 80 -3.39 -3.05 26.55
C SER A 80 -3.96 -1.62 26.45
N ILE A 81 -3.73 -0.95 25.31
CA ILE A 81 -4.17 0.43 25.10
C ILE A 81 -5.67 0.45 24.79
N HIS A 82 -6.47 0.69 25.83
CA HIS A 82 -7.94 0.59 25.80
C HIS A 82 -8.60 1.41 24.69
N TRP A 83 -8.14 2.64 24.42
CA TRP A 83 -8.70 3.51 23.37
C TRP A 83 -8.50 2.96 21.95
N LEU A 84 -7.30 2.43 21.67
CA LEU A 84 -7.00 1.86 20.35
C LEU A 84 -7.77 0.55 20.15
N MET A 85 -7.79 -0.32 21.17
CA MET A 85 -8.58 -1.56 21.14
C MET A 85 -10.08 -1.30 20.93
N ALA A 86 -10.62 -0.23 21.52
CA ALA A 86 -12.01 0.19 21.32
C ALA A 86 -12.31 0.64 19.88
N SER A 87 -11.31 1.16 19.17
CA SER A 87 -11.42 1.55 17.76
C SER A 87 -11.47 0.34 16.82
N PHE A 88 -10.78 -0.74 17.20
CA PHE A 88 -10.78 -1.99 16.43
C PHE A 88 -11.95 -2.93 16.75
N LYS A 89 -12.77 -2.66 17.76
CA LYS A 89 -13.82 -3.60 18.20
C LYS A 89 -15.07 -3.59 17.29
N GLY A 90 -15.57 -4.77 16.96
CA GLY A 90 -16.89 -4.96 16.34
C GLY A 90 -17.00 -4.43 14.91
N LYS A 91 -18.03 -3.59 14.64
CA LYS A 91 -18.28 -2.97 13.33
C LYS A 91 -17.32 -1.81 13.01
N ARG A 92 -16.66 -1.24 14.03
CA ARG A 92 -15.73 -0.10 13.86
C ARG A 92 -14.46 -0.49 13.10
N ALA A 93 -14.06 -1.76 13.15
CA ALA A 93 -12.97 -2.29 12.31
C ALA A 93 -13.20 -2.02 10.81
N TRP A 94 -14.44 -2.10 10.33
CA TRP A 94 -14.76 -1.78 8.93
C TRP A 94 -14.58 -0.29 8.62
N LEU A 95 -14.88 0.60 9.57
CA LEU A 95 -14.59 2.04 9.42
C LEU A 95 -13.09 2.32 9.35
N VAL A 96 -12.29 1.59 10.12
CA VAL A 96 -10.83 1.70 10.06
C VAL A 96 -10.29 1.26 8.70
N LEU A 97 -10.91 0.27 8.05
CA LEU A 97 -10.54 -0.18 6.70
C LEU A 97 -10.95 0.79 5.59
N ILE A 98 -11.89 1.71 5.85
CA ILE A 98 -12.20 2.79 4.91
C ILE A 98 -11.02 3.77 4.81
N LEU A 99 -10.26 3.98 5.89
CA LEU A 99 -9.11 4.90 5.87
C LEU A 99 -8.05 4.52 4.83
N PRO A 100 -7.56 3.26 4.72
CA PRO A 100 -6.66 2.85 3.64
C PRO A 100 -7.26 3.05 2.25
N THR A 101 -8.56 2.81 2.07
CA THR A 101 -9.20 3.07 0.76
C THR A 101 -9.21 4.55 0.40
N ILE A 102 -9.46 5.45 1.36
CA ILE A 102 -9.43 6.89 1.13
C ILE A 102 -7.99 7.37 0.87
N TYR A 103 -7.03 6.84 1.61
CA TYR A 103 -5.62 7.17 1.43
C TYR A 103 -5.10 6.74 0.05
N GLY A 104 -5.44 5.53 -0.38
CA GLY A 104 -5.12 5.05 -1.72
C GLY A 104 -5.80 5.86 -2.82
N SER A 105 -7.06 6.27 -2.65
CA SER A 105 -7.76 7.07 -3.66
C SER A 105 -7.19 8.48 -3.76
N TYR A 106 -6.88 9.11 -2.63
CA TYR A 106 -6.19 10.40 -2.61
C TYR A 106 -4.83 10.32 -3.34
N ALA A 107 -4.05 9.27 -3.09
CA ALA A 107 -2.78 9.05 -3.77
C ALA A 107 -2.96 8.92 -5.29
N ALA A 108 -3.97 8.16 -5.73
CA ALA A 108 -4.23 7.89 -7.14
C ALA A 108 -4.71 9.12 -7.93
N PHE A 109 -5.49 10.01 -7.32
CA PHE A 109 -6.03 11.20 -8.00
C PHE A 109 -5.18 12.45 -7.85
N CYS A 110 -4.46 12.62 -6.72
CA CYS A 110 -3.75 13.85 -6.40
C CYS A 110 -2.24 13.78 -6.62
N SER A 111 -1.67 12.61 -6.90
CA SER A 111 -0.22 12.45 -7.12
C SER A 111 0.11 12.11 -8.58
N PRO A 112 1.29 12.50 -9.09
CA PRO A 112 1.73 12.09 -10.41
C PRO A 112 1.91 10.57 -10.46
N LEU A 113 1.34 9.97 -11.50
CA LEU A 113 1.40 8.53 -11.73
C LEU A 113 2.78 8.13 -12.25
N PRO A 114 3.36 7.02 -11.76
CA PRO A 114 4.63 6.53 -12.26
C PRO A 114 4.46 5.98 -13.69
N SER A 115 5.47 6.19 -14.52
CA SER A 115 5.59 5.59 -15.84
C SER A 115 6.41 4.30 -15.76
N PHE A 116 6.01 3.28 -16.50
CA PHE A 116 6.79 2.04 -16.57
C PHE A 116 7.91 2.20 -17.61
N ASP A 117 9.16 2.03 -17.19
CA ASP A 117 10.31 1.99 -18.09
C ASP A 117 10.59 0.54 -18.51
N THR A 118 10.50 0.27 -19.81
CA THR A 118 10.71 -1.08 -20.36
C THR A 118 12.18 -1.51 -20.36
N ASN A 119 13.14 -0.58 -20.39
CA ASN A 119 14.57 -0.93 -20.39
C ASN A 119 15.04 -1.37 -19.00
N LEU A 120 14.54 -0.69 -17.97
CA LEU A 120 14.89 -0.97 -16.58
C LEU A 120 13.88 -1.92 -15.91
N HIS A 121 12.77 -2.24 -16.56
CA HIS A 121 11.66 -3.05 -16.04
C HIS A 121 11.16 -2.57 -14.67
N VAL A 122 11.18 -1.25 -14.44
CA VAL A 122 10.78 -0.63 -13.18
C VAL A 122 9.85 0.55 -13.42
N PHE A 123 9.02 0.82 -12.42
CA PHE A 123 8.24 2.04 -12.36
C PHE A 123 9.13 3.21 -11.96
N MET A 124 9.27 4.16 -12.87
CA MET A 124 9.98 5.41 -12.63
C MET A 124 9.00 6.57 -12.65
N PHE A 125 9.20 7.51 -11.72
CA PHE A 125 8.43 8.76 -11.74
C PHE A 125 8.98 9.71 -12.80
N ASP A 126 10.30 9.69 -13.03
CA ASP A 126 10.93 10.47 -14.10
C ASP A 126 10.87 9.69 -15.43
N PRO A 127 10.14 10.18 -16.45
CA PRO A 127 10.08 9.53 -17.76
C PRO A 127 11.35 9.76 -18.62
N MET A 128 12.43 10.32 -18.05
CA MET A 128 13.69 10.67 -18.76
C MET A 128 13.49 11.59 -19.98
N ILE A 129 12.37 12.32 -20.02
CA ILE A 129 12.00 13.27 -21.07
C ILE A 129 11.81 14.64 -20.39
N GLY A 130 12.85 15.49 -20.40
CA GLY A 130 12.80 16.85 -19.84
C GLY A 130 13.54 17.03 -18.52
N SER A 131 13.25 18.12 -17.79
CA SER A 131 14.01 18.50 -16.59
C SER A 131 13.67 17.60 -15.38
N ASN A 132 14.71 17.06 -14.74
CA ASN A 132 14.65 15.95 -13.76
C ASN A 132 13.83 16.18 -12.47
N PHE A 133 13.27 17.38 -12.25
CA PHE A 133 12.63 17.74 -10.97
C PHE A 133 11.10 17.86 -11.04
N GLU A 134 10.53 17.92 -12.24
CA GLU A 134 9.09 18.19 -12.41
C GLU A 134 8.20 16.98 -12.09
N TYR A 135 8.79 15.78 -12.14
CA TYR A 135 8.08 14.51 -11.92
C TYR A 135 8.38 13.86 -10.56
N ALA A 136 9.10 14.53 -9.66
CA ALA A 136 9.43 13.98 -8.35
C ALA A 136 8.19 13.85 -7.47
N ASN A 137 7.82 12.62 -7.10
CA ASN A 137 6.67 12.36 -6.26
C ASN A 137 7.04 12.29 -4.77
N VAL A 138 7.06 13.46 -4.13
CA VAL A 138 7.35 13.62 -2.69
C VAL A 138 6.42 12.77 -1.82
N PHE A 139 5.15 12.61 -2.23
CA PHE A 139 4.16 11.83 -1.49
C PHE A 139 4.51 10.33 -1.46
N HIS A 140 4.98 9.80 -2.58
CA HIS A 140 5.47 8.43 -2.66
C HIS A 140 6.73 8.20 -1.81
N SER A 141 7.69 9.12 -1.88
CA SER A 141 8.90 9.05 -1.06
C SER A 141 8.57 9.05 0.44
N TRP A 142 7.63 9.91 0.85
CA TRP A 142 7.14 9.94 2.23
C TRP A 142 6.47 8.63 2.64
N ASN A 143 5.59 8.07 1.81
CA ASN A 143 4.93 6.79 2.07
C ASN A 143 5.96 5.67 2.32
N ASN A 144 6.97 5.57 1.45
CA ASN A 144 7.97 4.51 1.50
C ASN A 144 8.97 4.67 2.65
N LEU A 145 9.17 5.89 3.13
CA LEU A 145 10.00 6.12 4.30
C LEU A 145 9.20 5.92 5.59
N PHE A 146 8.03 6.55 5.69
CA PHE A 146 7.28 6.67 6.93
C PHE A 146 6.67 5.34 7.40
N PHE A 147 5.94 4.62 6.53
CA PHE A 147 5.26 3.40 6.96
C PHE A 147 6.22 2.26 7.32
N PRO A 148 7.24 1.93 6.50
CA PRO A 148 8.21 0.89 6.85
C PRO A 148 9.02 1.25 8.09
N THR A 149 9.46 2.51 8.23
CA THR A 149 10.25 2.94 9.38
C THR A 149 9.43 2.89 10.67
N THR A 150 8.19 3.39 10.64
CA THR A 150 7.32 3.38 11.82
C THR A 150 6.95 1.96 12.22
N THR A 151 6.59 1.09 11.27
CA THR A 151 6.29 -0.31 11.56
C THR A 151 7.50 -1.05 12.12
N MET A 152 8.70 -0.83 11.57
CA MET A 152 9.95 -1.40 12.09
C MET A 152 10.19 -1.01 13.56
N LEU A 153 10.04 0.27 13.89
CA LEU A 153 10.19 0.75 15.27
C LEU A 153 9.16 0.09 16.20
N MET A 154 7.90 0.03 15.79
CA MET A 154 6.84 -0.60 16.59
C MET A 154 7.12 -2.08 16.86
N TYR A 155 7.51 -2.84 15.84
CA TYR A 155 7.88 -4.24 16.00
C TYR A 155 9.13 -4.42 16.85
N GLY A 156 10.12 -3.52 16.72
CA GLY A 156 11.30 -3.47 17.59
C GLY A 156 10.95 -3.27 19.06
N PHE A 157 10.08 -2.30 19.37
CA PHE A 157 9.60 -2.06 20.74
C PHE A 157 8.80 -3.24 21.29
N MET A 158 7.94 -3.86 20.48
CA MET A 158 7.20 -5.06 20.89
C MET A 158 8.15 -6.21 21.22
N ALA A 159 9.16 -6.45 20.37
CA ALA A 159 10.16 -7.50 20.60
C ALA A 159 10.99 -7.26 21.86
N TYR A 160 11.38 -6.00 22.11
CA TYR A 160 12.09 -5.62 23.34
C TYR A 160 11.25 -5.90 24.59
N LYS A 161 9.98 -5.47 24.60
CA LYS A 161 9.06 -5.68 25.73
C LYS A 161 8.81 -7.16 26.02
N ILE A 162 8.64 -7.98 24.97
CA ILE A 162 8.42 -9.43 25.13
C ILE A 162 9.66 -10.13 25.73
N ARG A 163 10.87 -9.65 25.43
CA ARG A 163 12.11 -10.22 26.00
C ARG A 163 12.39 -9.78 27.45
N GLY A 164 11.83 -8.66 27.88
CA GLY A 164 12.01 -8.10 29.23
C GLY A 164 10.91 -8.48 30.24
N ALA A 165 9.91 -9.26 29.83
CA ALA A 165 8.84 -9.81 30.66
C ALA A 165 9.09 -11.28 30.94
#